data_AF-A0A946UIP8-F1
#
_entry.id   AF-A0A946UIP8-F1
#
_cell.length_a   1.000
_cell.length_b   1.000
_cell.length_c   1.000
_cell.angle_alpha   90.00
_cell.angle_beta   90.00
_cell.angle_gamma   90.00
#
_symmetry.space_group_name_H-M   'P 1'
#
loop_
_entity.id
_entity.type
_entity.pdbx_description
1 polymer ?
#
loop_
_entity_poly.entity_id
_entity_poly.type
_entity_poly.pdbx_seq_one_letter_code
_entity_poly.pdbx_strand_id
1 'polypeptide(L)'
;MSDDGIRRTRVASYNVHGCIGTDGVFAPQRIADVLAVLDADFIALQEVEDCEYKGLTVSQFLVDAVGLHAAARTTHKRAGLDYGNLLLSRKQPLQTTSHDLAFLQREPRGAIEAHFDLHSRSLRIIATHFGLSMKERRAQLQKLLPRLENREADLTVLCADFNEWIPYSRVHRVLRQVMGNAPALRTFPSRMPALSLDRIYASPLAPLVNIKAIATGDARVASDHLPIVADFDLAKI
;
A
#
# COMPACT_ATOMS: atom_id res chain seq x y z
N MET A 1 31.61 -10.91 8.28
CA MET A 1 30.15 -10.70 8.33
C MET A 1 29.92 -9.26 7.94
N SER A 2 29.41 -9.02 6.73
CA SER A 2 29.34 -7.69 6.11
C SER A 2 28.24 -6.85 6.74
N ASP A 3 28.62 -5.64 7.18
CA ASP A 3 27.79 -4.56 7.77
C ASP A 3 26.74 -3.96 6.79
N ASP A 4 26.52 -4.60 5.63
CA ASP A 4 25.68 -4.10 4.53
C ASP A 4 24.18 -4.43 4.68
N GLY A 5 23.82 -5.36 5.57
CA GLY A 5 22.43 -5.83 5.73
C GLY A 5 21.49 -4.85 6.46
N ILE A 6 22.04 -3.84 7.12
CA ILE A 6 21.32 -2.98 8.09
C ILE A 6 20.79 -1.67 7.45
N ARG A 7 21.17 -1.37 6.20
CA ARG A 7 20.91 -0.07 5.55
C ARG A 7 19.73 -0.03 4.59
N ARG A 8 19.08 -1.15 4.29
CA ARG A 8 17.98 -1.17 3.31
C ARG A 8 16.66 -1.60 3.92
N THR A 9 15.59 -0.97 3.46
CA THR A 9 14.22 -1.40 3.75
C THR A 9 13.43 -1.44 2.46
N ARG A 10 12.58 -2.45 2.30
CA ARG A 10 11.71 -2.64 1.16
C ARG A 10 10.25 -2.45 1.55
N VAL A 11 9.55 -1.59 0.83
CA VAL A 11 8.12 -1.34 0.99
C VAL A 11 7.39 -1.75 -0.29
N ALA A 12 6.30 -2.49 -0.15
CA ALA A 12 5.42 -2.86 -1.24
C ALA A 12 4.01 -2.27 -1.08
N SER A 13 3.35 -1.99 -2.20
CA SER A 13 1.92 -1.64 -2.27
C SER A 13 1.22 -2.56 -3.26
N TYR A 14 0.06 -3.10 -2.88
CA TYR A 14 -0.68 -4.00 -3.73
C TYR A 14 -2.20 -3.95 -3.48
N ASN A 15 -2.97 -3.55 -4.50
CA ASN A 15 -4.40 -3.79 -4.52
C ASN A 15 -4.68 -5.27 -4.84
N VAL A 16 -5.27 -6.01 -3.90
CA VAL A 16 -5.48 -7.46 -4.01
C VAL A 16 -6.85 -7.82 -4.59
N HIS A 17 -7.69 -6.83 -4.90
CA HIS A 17 -9.02 -7.01 -5.51
C HIS A 17 -9.88 -8.07 -4.82
N GLY A 18 -9.96 -8.03 -3.48
CA GLY A 18 -10.70 -9.04 -2.70
C GLY A 18 -10.15 -10.47 -2.85
N CYS A 19 -8.90 -10.63 -3.27
CA CYS A 19 -8.29 -11.90 -3.66
C CYS A 19 -8.98 -12.59 -4.85
N ILE A 20 -9.69 -11.83 -5.69
CA ILE A 20 -10.33 -12.31 -6.92
C ILE A 20 -9.38 -12.05 -8.08
N GLY A 21 -8.95 -13.11 -8.75
CA GLY A 21 -8.05 -13.02 -9.89
C GLY A 21 -8.71 -12.43 -11.14
N THR A 22 -7.90 -12.14 -12.16
CA THR A 22 -8.38 -11.70 -13.49
C THR A 22 -9.16 -12.77 -14.25
N ASP A 23 -9.15 -14.01 -13.74
CA ASP A 23 -9.98 -15.13 -14.17
C ASP A 23 -11.31 -15.22 -13.39
N GLY A 24 -11.59 -14.29 -12.48
CA GLY A 24 -12.80 -14.25 -11.66
C GLY A 24 -12.79 -15.24 -10.48
N VAL A 25 -11.66 -15.91 -10.23
CA VAL A 25 -11.55 -16.93 -9.18
C VAL A 25 -11.04 -16.29 -7.88
N PHE A 26 -11.81 -16.45 -6.81
CA PHE A 26 -11.37 -16.12 -5.46
C PHE A 26 -10.29 -17.14 -5.00
N ALA A 27 -9.05 -16.67 -4.85
CA ALA A 27 -7.91 -17.50 -4.50
C ALA A 27 -6.88 -16.75 -3.63
N PRO A 28 -7.12 -16.59 -2.31
CA PRO A 28 -6.18 -15.95 -1.38
C PRO A 28 -4.76 -16.55 -1.41
N GLN A 29 -4.62 -17.85 -1.70
CA GLN A 29 -3.32 -18.49 -1.86
C GLN A 29 -2.47 -17.82 -2.97
N ARG A 30 -3.07 -17.42 -4.11
CA ARG A 30 -2.33 -16.76 -5.19
C ARG A 30 -1.77 -15.41 -4.74
N ILE A 31 -2.53 -14.68 -3.93
CA ILE A 31 -2.06 -13.43 -3.33
C ILE A 31 -0.88 -13.73 -2.40
N ALA A 32 -1.01 -14.69 -1.50
CA ALA A 32 0.09 -15.09 -0.60
C ALA A 32 1.37 -15.46 -1.36
N ASP A 33 1.26 -16.24 -2.45
CA ASP A 33 2.40 -16.65 -3.28
C ASP A 33 3.07 -15.43 -3.94
N VAL A 34 2.27 -14.47 -4.44
CA VAL A 34 2.78 -13.19 -4.97
C VAL A 34 3.47 -12.37 -3.88
N LEU A 35 2.90 -12.28 -2.68
CA LEU A 35 3.48 -11.52 -1.56
C LEU A 35 4.81 -12.12 -1.09
N ALA A 36 4.93 -13.45 -1.05
CA ALA A 36 6.14 -14.15 -0.64
C ALA A 36 7.34 -13.79 -1.53
N VAL A 37 7.13 -13.64 -2.85
CA VAL A 37 8.20 -13.30 -3.79
C VAL A 37 8.58 -11.81 -3.80
N LEU A 38 7.77 -10.93 -3.19
CA LEU A 38 8.12 -9.50 -3.07
C LEU A 38 9.32 -9.29 -2.13
N ASP A 39 9.47 -10.17 -1.13
CA ASP A 39 10.53 -10.10 -0.11
C ASP A 39 10.57 -8.71 0.55
N ALA A 40 9.40 -8.14 0.84
CA ALA A 40 9.27 -6.80 1.40
C ALA A 40 9.22 -6.82 2.94
N ASP A 41 9.82 -5.81 3.57
CA ASP A 41 9.76 -5.61 5.02
C ASP A 41 8.40 -5.09 5.46
N PHE A 42 7.75 -4.32 4.58
CA PHE A 42 6.44 -3.71 4.79
C PHE A 42 5.58 -3.89 3.53
N ILE A 43 4.33 -4.31 3.70
CA ILE A 43 3.39 -4.53 2.59
C ILE A 43 2.06 -3.85 2.88
N ALA A 44 1.74 -2.81 2.12
CA ALA A 44 0.46 -2.13 2.16
C ALA A 44 -0.51 -2.78 1.17
N LEU A 45 -1.52 -3.49 1.67
CA LEU A 45 -2.56 -4.10 0.88
C LEU A 45 -3.82 -3.22 0.83
N GLN A 46 -4.43 -3.12 -0.34
CA GLN A 46 -5.73 -2.47 -0.57
C GLN A 46 -6.76 -3.51 -1.00
N GLU A 47 -8.04 -3.24 -0.72
CA GLU A 47 -9.16 -4.12 -1.07
C GLU A 47 -9.09 -5.53 -0.45
N VAL A 48 -8.63 -5.62 0.79
CA VAL A 48 -8.72 -6.85 1.56
C VAL A 48 -10.16 -7.01 2.03
N GLU A 49 -10.87 -7.99 1.47
CA GLU A 49 -12.18 -8.44 1.95
C GLU A 49 -11.98 -9.63 2.90
N ASP A 50 -12.40 -9.47 4.16
CA ASP A 50 -12.03 -10.33 5.27
C ASP A 50 -13.07 -11.43 5.51
N CYS A 51 -13.35 -12.20 4.47
CA CYS A 51 -14.21 -13.39 4.54
C CYS A 51 -13.45 -14.60 5.12
N GLU A 52 -14.18 -15.70 5.38
CA GLU A 52 -13.56 -16.95 5.83
C GLU A 52 -12.85 -17.66 4.66
N TYR A 53 -11.62 -18.11 4.91
CA TYR A 53 -10.84 -18.95 4.02
C TYR A 53 -10.02 -19.96 4.84
N LYS A 54 -10.24 -21.25 4.58
CA LYS A 54 -9.56 -22.37 5.28
C LYS A 54 -9.65 -22.28 6.82
N GLY A 55 -10.79 -21.85 7.36
CA GLY A 55 -11.02 -21.72 8.80
C GLY A 55 -10.36 -20.50 9.45
N LEU A 56 -9.80 -19.58 8.66
CA LEU A 56 -9.24 -18.30 9.10
C LEU A 56 -9.93 -17.16 8.37
N THR A 57 -9.81 -15.92 8.85
CA THR A 57 -10.14 -14.78 8.00
C THR A 57 -9.06 -14.59 6.93
N VAL A 58 -9.39 -14.02 5.77
CA VAL A 58 -8.41 -13.77 4.69
C VAL A 58 -7.20 -12.99 5.22
N SER A 59 -7.42 -11.96 6.04
CA SER A 59 -6.31 -11.19 6.63
C SER A 59 -5.40 -12.06 7.49
N GLN A 60 -5.94 -12.93 8.35
CA GLN A 60 -5.16 -13.85 9.17
C GLN A 60 -4.42 -14.89 8.32
N PHE A 61 -5.08 -15.45 7.30
CA PHE A 61 -4.44 -16.37 6.37
C PHE A 61 -3.24 -15.73 5.66
N LEU A 62 -3.38 -14.49 5.18
CA LEU A 62 -2.30 -13.78 4.50
C LEU A 62 -1.11 -13.53 5.44
N VAL A 63 -1.38 -13.07 6.67
CA VAL A 63 -0.38 -12.87 7.74
C VAL A 63 0.43 -14.15 7.98
N ASP A 64 -0.26 -15.27 8.18
CA ASP A 64 0.37 -16.57 8.47
C ASP A 64 1.18 -17.07 7.27
N ALA A 65 0.65 -16.92 6.05
CA ALA A 65 1.28 -17.41 4.84
C ALA A 65 2.59 -16.69 4.49
N VAL A 66 2.69 -15.39 4.76
CA VAL A 66 3.92 -14.61 4.50
C VAL A 66 4.86 -14.51 5.70
N GLY A 67 4.43 -14.98 6.88
CA GLY A 67 5.22 -14.91 8.11
C GLY A 67 5.48 -13.48 8.59
N LEU A 68 4.53 -12.57 8.37
CA LEU A 68 4.60 -11.16 8.81
C LEU A 68 3.59 -10.88 9.91
N HIS A 69 3.68 -9.72 10.56
CA HIS A 69 2.65 -9.24 11.48
C HIS A 69 1.60 -8.41 10.72
N ALA A 70 0.33 -8.54 11.09
CA ALA A 70 -0.68 -7.52 10.79
C ALA A 70 -0.42 -6.28 11.66
N ALA A 71 0.34 -5.33 11.12
CA ALA A 71 0.70 -4.11 11.85
C ALA A 71 -0.52 -3.23 12.12
N ALA A 72 -1.40 -3.08 11.14
CA ALA A 72 -2.63 -2.30 11.28
C ALA A 72 -3.65 -2.65 10.19
N ARG A 73 -4.92 -2.34 10.44
CA ARG A 73 -6.02 -2.47 9.48
C ARG A 73 -6.97 -1.29 9.57
N THR A 74 -7.59 -0.93 8.46
CA THR A 74 -8.85 -0.17 8.48
C THR A 74 -10.00 -1.14 8.30
N THR A 75 -11.05 -1.01 9.10
CA THR A 75 -12.23 -1.88 9.00
C THR A 75 -13.44 -1.07 8.60
N HIS A 76 -13.94 -1.30 7.39
CA HIS A 76 -15.24 -0.83 6.91
C HIS A 76 -16.15 -2.02 6.61
N LYS A 77 -17.45 -1.81 6.50
CA LYS A 77 -18.39 -2.86 6.07
C LYS A 77 -18.72 -2.74 4.59
N ARG A 78 -18.52 -3.83 3.84
CA ARG A 78 -18.96 -4.00 2.45
C ARG A 78 -19.71 -5.33 2.36
N ALA A 79 -20.99 -5.28 1.96
CA ALA A 79 -21.86 -6.46 1.90
C ALA A 79 -21.88 -7.31 3.21
N GLY A 80 -21.74 -6.67 4.37
CA GLY A 80 -21.70 -7.33 5.69
C GLY A 80 -20.31 -7.81 6.13
N LEU A 81 -19.35 -7.88 5.21
CA LEU A 81 -17.97 -8.30 5.48
C LEU A 81 -17.09 -7.10 5.83
N ASP A 82 -16.06 -7.37 6.62
CA ASP A 82 -14.99 -6.40 6.87
C ASP A 82 -14.18 -6.21 5.58
N TYR A 83 -13.94 -4.95 5.22
CA TYR A 83 -13.23 -4.57 4.01
C TYR A 83 -12.34 -3.36 4.26
N GLY A 84 -11.14 -3.34 3.68
CA GLY A 84 -10.28 -2.16 3.74
C GLY A 84 -8.82 -2.41 3.40
N ASN A 85 -7.95 -1.61 4.00
CA ASN A 85 -6.51 -1.75 3.89
C ASN A 85 -5.97 -2.64 5.01
N LEU A 86 -4.87 -3.34 4.72
CA LEU A 86 -4.09 -4.12 5.66
C LEU A 86 -2.61 -3.76 5.49
N LEU A 87 -1.93 -3.40 6.57
CA LEU A 87 -0.50 -3.19 6.58
C LEU A 87 0.18 -4.39 7.23
N LEU A 88 0.97 -5.13 6.46
CA LEU A 88 1.84 -6.20 6.95
C LEU A 88 3.25 -5.67 7.20
N SER A 89 3.93 -6.20 8.20
CA SER A 89 5.28 -5.75 8.56
C SER A 89 6.09 -6.85 9.24
N ARG A 90 7.40 -6.89 8.96
CA ARG A 90 8.38 -7.70 9.71
C ARG A 90 8.58 -7.22 11.14
N LYS A 91 8.28 -5.95 11.43
CA LYS A 91 8.42 -5.32 12.74
C LYS A 91 7.07 -4.90 13.30
N GLN A 92 6.90 -4.98 14.61
CA GLN A 92 5.72 -4.38 15.25
C GLN A 92 5.80 -2.85 15.20
N PRO A 93 4.69 -2.16 14.90
CA PRO A 93 4.63 -0.71 14.93
C PRO A 93 4.73 -0.19 16.36
N LEU A 94 5.37 0.96 16.53
CA LEU A 94 5.38 1.72 17.78
C LEU A 94 4.01 2.36 18.05
N GLN A 95 3.35 2.79 16.97
CA GLN A 95 2.05 3.42 17.02
C GLN A 95 1.30 3.17 15.72
N THR A 96 -0.01 3.00 15.82
CA THR A 96 -0.91 2.88 14.67
C THR A 96 -2.11 3.78 14.84
N THR A 97 -2.51 4.48 13.78
CA THR A 97 -3.71 5.31 13.73
C THR A 97 -4.51 4.98 12.48
N SER A 98 -5.83 4.90 12.61
CA SER A 98 -6.75 4.82 11.47
C SER A 98 -7.40 6.17 11.22
N HIS A 99 -7.43 6.59 9.96
CA HIS A 99 -8.04 7.84 9.53
C HIS A 99 -9.27 7.56 8.65
N ASP A 100 -10.39 8.19 9.00
CA ASP A 100 -11.62 8.09 8.20
C ASP A 100 -11.57 9.01 6.97
N LEU A 101 -11.62 8.40 5.79
CA LEU A 101 -11.66 9.06 4.49
C LEU A 101 -13.02 8.87 3.78
N ALA A 102 -14.08 8.52 4.50
CA ALA A 102 -15.42 8.41 3.96
C ALA A 102 -15.87 9.72 3.28
N PHE A 103 -16.65 9.58 2.22
CA PHE A 103 -17.17 10.71 1.45
C PHE A 103 -18.63 10.48 1.09
N LEU A 104 -19.53 11.25 1.71
CA LEU A 104 -20.98 11.17 1.48
C LEU A 104 -21.48 9.71 1.60
N GLN A 105 -22.31 9.25 0.67
CA GLN A 105 -22.87 7.89 0.59
C GLN A 105 -22.05 6.98 -0.36
N ARG A 106 -20.74 7.20 -0.49
CA ARG A 106 -19.85 6.35 -1.30
C ARG A 106 -19.30 5.20 -0.47
N GLU A 107 -18.67 4.24 -1.13
CA GLU A 107 -17.95 3.18 -0.44
C GLU A 107 -16.96 3.80 0.57
N PRO A 108 -17.02 3.42 1.86
CA PRO A 108 -16.14 3.98 2.87
C PRO A 108 -14.66 3.74 2.53
N ARG A 109 -13.85 4.77 2.70
CA ARG A 109 -12.39 4.70 2.54
C ARG A 109 -11.73 5.06 3.86
N GLY A 110 -10.54 4.52 4.09
CA GLY A 110 -9.70 4.91 5.22
C GLY A 110 -8.23 4.96 4.84
N ALA A 111 -7.42 5.49 5.75
CA ALA A 111 -5.97 5.36 5.71
C ALA A 111 -5.47 4.75 7.02
N ILE A 112 -4.48 3.89 6.89
CA ILE A 112 -3.64 3.44 7.99
C ILE A 112 -2.45 4.39 8.08
N GLU A 113 -2.08 4.81 9.28
CA GLU A 113 -0.79 5.41 9.59
C GLU A 113 -0.10 4.56 10.64
N ALA A 114 1.14 4.13 10.38
CA ALA A 114 1.92 3.33 11.31
C ALA A 114 3.36 3.86 11.40
N HIS A 115 3.88 3.89 12.62
CA HIS A 115 5.23 4.36 12.94
C HIS A 115 6.11 3.20 13.39
N PHE A 116 7.36 3.18 12.93
CA PHE A 116 8.33 2.11 13.17
C PHE A 116 9.69 2.70 13.49
N ASP A 117 10.47 1.99 14.31
CA ASP A 117 11.89 2.25 14.48
C ASP A 117 12.73 1.32 13.56
N LEU A 118 13.49 1.96 12.68
CA LEU A 118 14.43 1.33 11.75
C LEU A 118 15.84 1.79 12.05
N HIS A 119 16.51 1.11 12.99
CA HIS A 119 17.91 1.35 13.32
C HIS A 119 18.15 2.81 13.75
N SER A 120 17.35 3.27 14.71
CA SER A 120 17.37 4.66 15.22
C SER A 120 16.93 5.71 14.21
N ARG A 121 16.25 5.30 13.14
CA ARG A 121 15.53 6.17 12.21
C ARG A 121 14.05 5.88 12.29
N SER A 122 13.26 6.94 12.39
CA SER A 122 11.81 6.85 12.42
C SER A 122 11.24 6.69 11.00
N LEU A 123 10.52 5.59 10.77
CA LEU A 123 9.78 5.34 9.54
C LEU A 123 8.28 5.47 9.83
N ARG A 124 7.61 6.30 9.03
CA ARG A 124 6.15 6.37 8.99
C ARG A 124 5.63 5.81 7.67
N ILE A 125 4.73 4.84 7.73
CA ILE A 125 4.02 4.32 6.56
C ILE A 125 2.56 4.74 6.64
N ILE A 126 2.05 5.31 5.55
CA ILE A 126 0.65 5.59 5.35
C ILE A 126 0.14 4.71 4.19
N ALA A 127 -0.88 3.90 4.44
CA ALA A 127 -1.50 3.04 3.42
C ALA A 127 -2.95 3.45 3.21
N THR A 128 -3.38 3.65 1.97
CA THR A 128 -4.77 4.04 1.67
C THR A 128 -5.24 3.59 0.29
N HIS A 129 -6.54 3.73 0.04
CA HIS A 129 -7.19 3.47 -1.24
C HIS A 129 -8.23 4.56 -1.47
N PHE A 130 -8.12 5.31 -2.57
CA PHE A 130 -9.03 6.41 -2.88
C PHE A 130 -10.30 5.96 -3.62
N GLY A 131 -11.33 6.80 -3.57
CA GLY A 131 -12.60 6.60 -4.27
C GLY A 131 -12.49 6.81 -5.78
N LEU A 132 -13.51 6.35 -6.50
CA LEU A 132 -13.50 6.28 -7.96
C LEU A 132 -13.76 7.63 -8.65
N SER A 133 -14.49 8.55 -8.02
CA SER A 133 -14.79 9.85 -8.63
C SER A 133 -13.74 10.92 -8.31
N MET A 134 -13.54 11.88 -9.23
CA MET A 134 -12.63 13.00 -9.00
C MET A 134 -12.97 13.82 -7.74
N LYS A 135 -14.25 13.91 -7.36
CA LYS A 135 -14.69 14.64 -6.16
C LYS A 135 -14.28 13.90 -4.89
N GLU A 136 -14.47 12.58 -4.86
CA GLU A 136 -14.03 11.72 -3.76
C GLU A 136 -12.51 11.84 -3.54
N ARG A 137 -11.71 11.61 -4.60
CA ARG A 137 -10.24 11.66 -4.50
C ARG A 137 -9.74 12.99 -3.95
N ARG A 138 -10.34 14.10 -4.38
CA ARG A 138 -9.98 15.44 -3.90
C ARG A 138 -10.34 15.62 -2.42
N ALA A 139 -11.55 15.24 -2.01
CA ALA A 139 -11.97 15.36 -0.62
C ALA A 139 -11.13 14.48 0.32
N GLN A 140 -10.82 13.26 -0.11
CA GLN A 140 -9.97 12.31 0.62
C GLN A 140 -8.54 12.82 0.75
N LEU A 141 -7.98 13.37 -0.32
CA LEU A 141 -6.68 14.04 -0.24
C LEU A 141 -6.71 15.20 0.76
N GLN A 142 -7.75 16.06 0.74
CA GLN A 142 -7.84 17.16 1.70
C GLN A 142 -7.88 16.69 3.16
N LYS A 143 -8.56 15.58 3.44
CA LYS A 143 -8.55 14.96 4.78
C LYS A 143 -7.16 14.42 5.17
N LEU A 144 -6.40 13.89 4.21
CA LEU A 144 -5.10 13.28 4.45
C LEU A 144 -3.95 14.31 4.52
N LEU A 145 -4.10 15.47 3.88
CA LEU A 145 -3.04 16.48 3.74
C LEU A 145 -2.38 16.91 5.07
N PRO A 146 -3.13 17.22 6.15
CA PRO A 146 -2.51 17.60 7.41
C PRO A 146 -1.54 16.54 7.97
N ARG A 147 -1.80 15.26 7.67
CA ARG A 147 -0.92 14.14 8.06
C ARG A 147 0.33 14.09 7.20
N LEU A 148 0.19 14.34 5.90
CA LEU A 148 1.31 14.34 4.93
C LEU A 148 2.23 15.55 5.08
N GLU A 149 1.72 16.67 5.59
CA GLU A 149 2.52 17.88 5.84
C GLU A 149 3.35 17.78 7.13
N ASN A 150 2.94 16.93 8.07
CA ASN A 150 3.74 16.62 9.26
C ASN A 150 5.05 15.91 8.86
N ARG A 151 6.18 16.37 9.41
CA ARG A 151 7.55 15.89 9.13
C ARG A 151 8.26 15.29 10.35
N GLU A 152 7.51 14.77 11.31
CA GLU A 152 8.08 14.18 12.54
C GLU A 152 8.89 12.91 12.30
N ALA A 153 8.60 12.16 11.23
CA ALA A 153 9.35 10.97 10.87
C ALA A 153 10.49 11.29 9.88
N ASP A 154 11.65 10.68 10.08
CA ASP A 154 12.82 10.81 9.23
C ASP A 154 12.54 10.35 7.79
N LEU A 155 11.69 9.33 7.63
CA LEU A 155 11.18 8.87 6.34
C LEU A 155 9.66 8.63 6.45
N THR A 156 8.88 9.30 5.60
CA THR A 156 7.46 9.01 5.40
C THR A 156 7.24 8.37 4.04
N VAL A 157 6.57 7.22 4.01
CA VAL A 157 6.18 6.50 2.79
C VAL A 157 4.65 6.44 2.70
N LEU A 158 4.08 6.89 1.59
CA LEU A 158 2.65 6.79 1.29
C LEU A 158 2.44 5.78 0.17
N CYS A 159 1.75 4.69 0.48
CA CYS A 159 1.39 3.61 -0.44
C CYS A 159 -0.11 3.68 -0.72
N ALA A 160 -0.50 3.77 -1.99
CA ALA A 160 -1.93 3.75 -2.31
C ALA A 160 -2.24 3.33 -3.74
N ASP A 161 -3.44 2.77 -3.90
CA ASP A 161 -4.22 2.89 -5.12
C ASP A 161 -4.95 4.24 -5.09
N PHE A 162 -4.56 5.15 -5.98
CA PHE A 162 -5.17 6.48 -6.06
C PHE A 162 -6.41 6.53 -6.96
N ASN A 163 -6.74 5.47 -7.71
CA ASN A 163 -7.76 5.50 -8.76
C ASN A 163 -7.58 6.69 -9.73
N GLU A 164 -6.33 7.06 -9.99
CA GLU A 164 -5.96 8.24 -10.78
C GLU A 164 -4.69 7.96 -11.58
N TRP A 165 -4.81 7.91 -12.91
CA TRP A 165 -3.69 7.62 -13.79
C TRP A 165 -3.06 8.87 -14.40
N ILE A 166 -3.71 10.04 -14.33
CA ILE A 166 -3.22 11.27 -14.99
C ILE A 166 -2.08 11.87 -14.16
N PRO A 167 -0.81 11.88 -14.63
CA PRO A 167 0.33 12.25 -13.78
C PRO A 167 0.31 13.69 -13.24
N TYR A 168 -0.40 14.60 -13.93
CA TYR A 168 -0.57 16.00 -13.55
C TYR A 168 -1.98 16.32 -13.02
N SER A 169 -2.73 15.30 -12.60
CA SER A 169 -4.01 15.50 -11.91
C SER A 169 -3.83 16.40 -10.68
N ARG A 170 -4.91 17.04 -10.23
CA ARG A 170 -4.86 17.88 -9.02
C ARG A 170 -4.34 17.09 -7.80
N VAL A 171 -4.67 15.80 -7.72
CA VAL A 171 -4.22 14.91 -6.64
C VAL A 171 -2.70 14.76 -6.67
N HIS A 172 -2.14 14.33 -7.81
CA HIS A 172 -0.70 14.11 -7.92
C HIS A 172 0.13 15.40 -7.89
N ARG A 173 -0.43 16.52 -8.37
CA ARG A 173 0.25 17.83 -8.26
C ARG A 173 0.42 18.25 -6.80
N VAL A 174 -0.62 18.13 -6.00
CA VAL A 174 -0.55 18.45 -4.57
C VAL A 174 0.35 17.47 -3.85
N LEU A 175 0.20 16.15 -4.09
CA LEU A 175 1.09 15.13 -3.51
C LEU A 175 2.56 15.37 -3.86
N ARG A 176 2.87 15.84 -5.08
CA ARG A 176 4.24 16.18 -5.47
C ARG A 176 4.81 17.34 -4.66
N GLN A 177 3.98 18.32 -4.32
CA GLN A 177 4.40 19.47 -3.50
C GLN A 177 4.69 19.04 -2.06
N VAL A 178 3.88 18.14 -1.49
CA VAL A 178 4.06 17.70 -0.10
C VAL A 178 5.01 16.51 0.05
N MET A 179 5.10 15.58 -0.90
CA MET A 179 5.85 14.33 -0.73
C MET A 179 6.96 14.16 -1.77
N GLY A 180 7.17 15.13 -2.67
CA GLY A 180 8.09 14.96 -3.78
C GLY A 180 7.53 14.08 -4.91
N ASN A 181 8.35 13.85 -5.94
CA ASN A 181 7.92 13.09 -7.12
C ASN A 181 7.81 11.59 -6.82
N ALA A 182 6.78 10.93 -7.35
CA ALA A 182 6.65 9.48 -7.37
C ALA A 182 6.60 8.97 -8.82
N PRO A 183 7.40 7.97 -9.20
CA PRO A 183 7.32 7.33 -10.51
C PRO A 183 5.91 6.82 -10.84
N ALA A 184 5.50 7.00 -12.10
CA ALA A 184 4.20 6.58 -12.61
C ALA A 184 4.31 5.20 -13.28
N LEU A 185 4.39 4.15 -12.49
CA LEU A 185 4.52 2.78 -12.98
C LEU A 185 3.17 2.25 -13.45
N ARG A 186 3.12 1.58 -14.61
CA ARG A 186 1.90 0.97 -15.10
C ARG A 186 1.63 -0.32 -14.34
N THR A 187 0.50 -0.37 -13.65
CA THR A 187 0.10 -1.47 -12.77
C THR A 187 -1.26 -2.04 -13.15
N PHE A 188 -2.07 -1.29 -13.90
CA PHE A 188 -3.43 -1.66 -14.27
C PHE A 188 -3.67 -1.53 -15.79
N PRO A 189 -4.46 -2.42 -16.42
CA PRO A 189 -4.83 -3.75 -15.90
C PRO A 189 -3.60 -4.67 -15.88
N SER A 190 -3.51 -5.57 -14.90
CA SER A 190 -2.31 -6.39 -14.65
C SER A 190 -1.88 -7.24 -15.85
N ARG A 191 -2.83 -7.80 -16.61
CA ARG A 191 -2.54 -8.60 -17.82
C ARG A 191 -1.87 -7.79 -18.94
N MET A 192 -2.19 -6.50 -19.06
CA MET A 192 -1.60 -5.60 -20.07
C MET A 192 -1.48 -4.18 -19.48
N PRO A 193 -0.45 -3.93 -18.64
CA PRO A 193 -0.38 -2.70 -17.85
C PRO A 193 -0.27 -1.46 -18.73
N ALA A 194 -1.25 -0.56 -18.60
CA ALA A 194 -1.38 0.66 -19.39
C ALA A 194 -1.47 1.92 -18.51
N LEU A 195 -2.09 1.80 -17.34
CA LEU A 195 -2.43 2.87 -16.41
C LEU A 195 -1.65 2.76 -15.10
N SER A 196 -1.30 3.91 -14.51
CA SER A 196 -0.52 4.01 -13.26
C SER A 196 -1.41 4.51 -12.11
N LEU A 197 -2.29 3.64 -11.63
CA LEU A 197 -3.23 3.96 -10.54
C LEU A 197 -2.54 3.91 -9.17
N ASP A 198 -1.67 2.91 -8.99
CA ASP A 198 -0.92 2.70 -7.78
C ASP A 198 0.35 3.55 -7.75
N ARG A 199 0.67 4.14 -6.59
CA ARG A 199 1.92 4.85 -6.38
C ARG A 199 2.47 4.65 -4.97
N ILE A 200 3.79 4.68 -4.89
CA ILE A 200 4.54 4.86 -3.64
C ILE A 200 5.19 6.24 -3.68
N TYR A 201 4.76 7.12 -2.78
CA TYR A 201 5.38 8.42 -2.52
C TYR A 201 6.31 8.32 -1.31
N ALA A 202 7.40 9.08 -1.31
CA ALA A 202 8.36 9.09 -0.20
C ALA A 202 8.91 10.49 0.06
N SER A 203 8.89 10.90 1.32
CA SER A 203 9.47 12.17 1.79
C SER A 203 10.40 11.91 2.98
N PRO A 204 11.70 12.26 2.89
CA PRO A 204 12.38 12.76 1.71
C PRO A 204 12.49 11.69 0.60
N LEU A 205 12.74 12.13 -0.64
CA LEU A 205 12.89 11.21 -1.78
C LEU A 205 14.30 10.61 -1.89
N ALA A 206 15.31 11.25 -1.29
CA ALA A 206 16.72 10.85 -1.40
C ALA A 206 17.02 9.38 -1.01
N PRO A 207 16.33 8.77 -0.03
CA PRO A 207 16.49 7.36 0.31
C PRO A 207 15.97 6.39 -0.76
N LEU A 208 15.05 6.79 -1.65
CA LEU A 208 14.49 5.89 -2.66
C LEU A 208 15.55 5.53 -3.71
N VAL A 209 16.01 4.28 -3.72
CA VAL A 209 17.07 3.82 -4.63
C VAL A 209 16.54 3.05 -5.83
N ASN A 210 15.42 2.36 -5.67
CA ASN A 210 14.80 1.59 -6.75
C ASN A 210 13.29 1.49 -6.55
N ILE A 211 12.53 1.47 -7.64
CA ILE A 211 11.09 1.21 -7.61
C ILE A 211 10.64 0.55 -8.91
N LYS A 212 9.85 -0.51 -8.81
CA LYS A 212 9.38 -1.29 -9.97
C LYS A 212 8.01 -1.92 -9.71
N ALA A 213 7.26 -2.13 -10.78
CA ALA A 213 6.09 -3.00 -10.77
C ALA A 213 6.52 -4.45 -11.01
N ILE A 214 5.97 -5.40 -10.28
CA ILE A 214 6.29 -6.82 -10.40
C ILE A 214 5.27 -7.49 -11.32
N ALA A 215 5.69 -7.84 -12.53
CA ALA A 215 4.81 -8.31 -13.60
C ALA A 215 5.00 -9.80 -13.95
N THR A 216 5.14 -10.66 -12.93
CA THR A 216 5.25 -12.12 -13.09
C THR A 216 3.95 -12.73 -13.62
N GLY A 217 4.01 -13.96 -14.15
CA GLY A 217 2.81 -14.67 -14.61
C GLY A 217 1.74 -14.75 -13.52
N ASP A 218 2.14 -15.10 -12.30
CA ASP A 218 1.23 -15.22 -11.16
C ASP A 218 0.64 -13.87 -10.76
N ALA A 219 1.44 -12.80 -10.69
CA ALA A 219 0.94 -11.46 -10.35
C ALA A 219 -0.09 -10.92 -11.35
N ARG A 220 0.04 -11.29 -12.63
CA ARG A 220 -0.91 -10.91 -13.70
C ARG A 220 -2.26 -11.62 -13.62
N VAL A 221 -2.31 -12.74 -12.91
CA VAL A 221 -3.54 -13.52 -12.72
C VAL A 221 -4.15 -13.23 -11.35
N ALA A 222 -3.34 -13.06 -10.31
CA ALA A 222 -3.77 -12.99 -8.92
C ALA A 222 -4.64 -11.76 -8.57
N SER A 223 -4.43 -10.62 -9.25
CA SER A 223 -5.21 -9.38 -9.11
C SER A 223 -5.27 -8.67 -10.46
N ASP A 224 -6.23 -7.76 -10.64
CA ASP A 224 -6.28 -6.83 -11.76
C ASP A 224 -5.25 -5.68 -11.66
N HIS A 225 -4.55 -5.55 -10.53
CA HIS A 225 -3.39 -4.69 -10.33
C HIS A 225 -2.08 -5.50 -10.26
N LEU A 226 -0.95 -4.85 -10.55
CA LEU A 226 0.39 -5.37 -10.26
C LEU A 226 0.93 -4.73 -8.97
N PRO A 227 1.63 -5.49 -8.11
CA PRO A 227 2.28 -4.91 -6.94
C PRO A 227 3.45 -4.00 -7.36
N ILE A 228 3.62 -2.90 -6.62
CA ILE A 228 4.78 -2.03 -6.70
C ILE A 228 5.70 -2.33 -5.52
N VAL A 229 7.00 -2.42 -5.78
CA VAL A 229 8.05 -2.57 -4.76
C VAL A 229 9.00 -1.38 -4.85
N ALA A 230 9.30 -0.76 -3.70
CA ALA A 230 10.26 0.31 -3.53
C ALA A 230 11.35 -0.10 -2.53
N ASP A 231 12.61 0.06 -2.93
CA ASP A 231 13.78 -0.16 -2.08
C ASP A 231 14.32 1.20 -1.60
N PHE A 232 14.57 1.31 -0.30
CA PHE A 232 15.11 2.51 0.34
C PHE A 232 16.46 2.23 0.97
N ASP A 233 17.40 3.17 0.83
CA ASP A 233 18.70 3.20 1.50
C ASP A 233 18.65 4.20 2.67
N LEU A 234 18.54 3.67 3.89
CA LEU A 234 18.41 4.42 5.13
C LEU A 234 19.64 5.27 5.45
N ALA A 235 20.80 5.01 4.82
CA ALA A 235 21.99 5.85 4.98
C ALA A 235 21.87 7.21 4.29
N LYS A 236 20.86 7.39 3.43
CA LYS A 236 20.58 8.65 2.69
C LYS A 236 19.46 9.48 3.33
N ILE A 237 19.09 9.14 4.57
CA ILE A 237 18.17 9.88 5.43
C ILE A 237 18.94 10.99 6.15
#